data_AF-A0A919IQV6-F1
#
_entry.id   AF-A0A919IQV6-F1
#
_cell.length_a   1.000
_cell.length_b   1.000
_cell.length_c   1.000
_cell.angle_alpha   90.00
_cell.angle_beta   90.00
_cell.angle_gamma   90.00
#
_symmetry.space_group_name_H-M   'P 1'
#
loop_
_entity.id
_entity.type
_entity.pdbx_description
1 polymer ?
#
loop_
_entity_poly.entity_id
_entity_poly.type
_entity_poly.pdbx_seq_one_letter_code
_entity_poly.pdbx_strand_id
1 'polypeptide(L)'
;MPDATGKPTIWYLAPDTLGWEDCEQGYGDWLAAMISGAAAAFYRDLRWPGWEPEVQACRLDQAISTWPPPWTEEGKDISAASRRPVPMSEAMSLIGVTQDHQGGS
;
A
#
# COMPACT_ATOMS: atom_id res chain seq x y z
N MET A 1 -12.76 10.51 7.55
CA MET A 1 -14.19 10.86 7.63
C MET A 1 -14.91 9.70 8.32
N PRO A 2 -15.95 9.92 9.15
CA PRO A 2 -16.72 8.82 9.73
C PRO A 2 -17.66 8.20 8.68
N ASP A 3 -17.93 6.89 8.79
CA ASP A 3 -18.91 6.18 7.95
C ASP A 3 -20.36 6.63 8.24
N ALA A 4 -21.32 6.09 7.48
CA ALA A 4 -22.75 6.38 7.65
C ALA A 4 -23.34 6.02 9.04
N THR A 5 -22.57 5.35 9.91
CA THR A 5 -22.93 4.99 11.29
C THR A 5 -22.26 5.87 12.35
N GLY A 6 -21.37 6.79 11.95
CA GLY A 6 -20.63 7.68 12.86
C GLY A 6 -19.44 7.00 13.58
N LYS A 7 -19.10 5.76 13.20
CA LYS A 7 -17.99 5.01 13.81
C LYS A 7 -16.70 5.23 13.02
N PRO A 8 -15.52 5.20 13.69
CA PRO A 8 -14.25 5.31 13.01
C PRO A 8 -13.97 4.05 12.19
N THR A 9 -13.59 4.26 10.92
CA THR A 9 -13.18 3.20 9.99
C THR A 9 -11.66 3.19 9.79
N ILE A 10 -11.15 2.11 9.20
CA ILE A 10 -9.76 2.02 8.76
C ILE A 10 -9.59 2.72 7.42
N TRP A 11 -8.57 3.56 7.35
CA TRP A 11 -8.15 4.23 6.13
C TRP A 11 -6.81 3.67 5.69
N TYR A 12 -6.72 3.31 4.41
CA TYR A 12 -5.54 2.73 3.78
C TYR A 12 -4.97 3.72 2.76
N LEU A 13 -3.67 4.01 2.86
CA LEU A 13 -2.97 4.80 1.84
C LEU A 13 -2.57 3.86 0.69
N ALA A 14 -3.33 3.88 -0.40
CA ALA A 14 -3.14 2.97 -1.52
C ALA A 14 -1.92 3.38 -2.38
N PRO A 15 -0.98 2.46 -2.66
CA PRO A 15 0.27 2.80 -3.35
C PRO A 15 0.05 3.15 -4.81
N ASP A 16 -1.03 2.68 -5.44
CA ASP A 16 -1.35 2.88 -6.86
C ASP A 16 -2.22 4.12 -7.12
N THR A 17 -2.78 4.75 -6.08
CA THR A 17 -3.51 6.02 -6.21
C THR A 17 -2.83 7.15 -5.44
N LEU A 18 -1.93 6.82 -4.49
CA LEU A 18 -1.43 7.74 -3.45
C LEU A 18 -2.56 8.44 -2.69
N GLY A 19 -3.73 7.80 -2.66
CA GLY A 19 -4.95 8.28 -2.02
C GLY A 19 -5.26 7.52 -0.74
N TRP A 20 -5.86 8.22 0.21
CA TRP A 20 -6.47 7.59 1.37
C TRP A 20 -7.82 6.99 0.96
N GLU A 21 -7.97 5.68 1.12
CA GLU A 21 -9.17 4.92 0.80
C GLU A 21 -9.82 4.40 2.08
N ASP A 22 -11.14 4.54 2.19
CA ASP A 22 -11.90 4.02 3.32
C ASP A 22 -12.12 2.52 3.11
N CYS A 23 -11.66 1.68 4.05
CA CYS A 23 -11.89 0.25 4.02
C CYS A 23 -13.33 -0.13 4.43
N GLU A 24 -14.15 0.86 4.82
CA GLU A 24 -15.54 0.75 5.25
C GLU A 24 -15.76 -0.21 6.42
N GLN A 25 -14.70 -0.45 7.20
CA GLN A 25 -14.67 -1.41 8.30
C GLN A 25 -14.06 -0.78 9.55
N GLY A 26 -14.66 -1.09 10.69
CA GLY A 26 -14.05 -0.81 11.99
C GLY A 26 -12.80 -1.65 12.22
N TYR A 27 -11.89 -1.18 13.08
CA TYR A 27 -10.59 -1.81 13.33
C TYR A 27 -10.66 -3.31 13.64
N GLY A 28 -11.59 -3.72 14.53
CA GLY A 28 -11.70 -5.11 14.95
C GLY A 28 -12.10 -6.06 13.82
N ASP A 29 -13.12 -5.67 13.04
CA ASP A 29 -13.61 -6.45 11.92
C ASP A 29 -12.57 -6.51 10.79
N TRP A 30 -11.94 -5.36 10.48
CA TRP A 30 -10.86 -5.28 9.50
C TRP A 30 -9.68 -6.16 9.88
N LEU A 31 -9.19 -6.09 11.12
CA LEU A 31 -8.05 -6.88 11.58
C LEU A 31 -8.39 -8.37 11.55
N ALA A 32 -9.56 -8.77 12.05
CA ALA A 32 -10.01 -10.15 12.04
C ALA A 32 -10.10 -10.71 10.61
N ALA A 33 -10.60 -9.92 9.65
CA ALA A 33 -10.64 -10.30 8.25
C ALA A 33 -9.23 -10.48 7.67
N MET A 34 -8.33 -9.52 7.90
CA MET A 34 -6.97 -9.54 7.35
C MET A 34 -6.17 -10.77 7.82
N ILE A 35 -6.21 -11.09 9.11
CA ILE A 35 -5.52 -12.27 9.66
C ILE A 35 -6.21 -13.59 9.28
N SER A 36 -7.51 -13.55 8.93
CA SER A 36 -8.27 -14.72 8.46
C SER A 36 -8.14 -14.97 6.95
N GLY A 37 -7.27 -14.21 6.26
CA GLY A 37 -6.93 -14.43 4.85
C GLY A 37 -7.48 -13.41 3.86
N ALA A 38 -8.26 -12.41 4.32
CA ALA A 38 -8.75 -11.35 3.43
C ALA A 38 -7.61 -10.57 2.76
N ALA A 39 -6.43 -10.52 3.39
CA ALA A 39 -5.24 -9.89 2.83
C ALA A 39 -4.88 -10.38 1.42
N ALA A 40 -5.19 -11.65 1.10
CA ALA A 40 -4.92 -12.20 -0.24
C ALA A 40 -5.80 -11.60 -1.33
N ALA A 41 -7.06 -11.29 -1.01
CA ALA A 41 -7.97 -10.61 -1.92
C ALA A 41 -7.71 -9.10 -1.93
N PHE A 42 -7.47 -8.51 -0.75
CA PHE A 42 -7.23 -7.09 -0.56
C PHE A 42 -6.02 -6.58 -1.38
N TYR A 43 -4.90 -7.31 -1.37
CA TYR A 43 -3.69 -6.94 -2.13
C TYR A 43 -3.58 -7.62 -3.50
N ARG A 44 -4.68 -8.16 -4.04
CA ARG A 44 -4.65 -8.94 -5.28
C ARG A 44 -4.01 -8.17 -6.43
N ASP A 45 -4.41 -6.92 -6.62
CA ASP A 45 -4.03 -6.12 -7.79
C ASP A 45 -2.61 -5.54 -7.65
N LEU A 46 -2.00 -5.67 -6.47
CA LEU A 46 -0.60 -5.33 -6.20
C LEU A 46 0.34 -6.54 -6.31
N ARG A 47 -0.14 -7.69 -6.79
CA ARG A 47 0.66 -8.90 -6.99
C ARG A 47 0.90 -9.16 -8.47
N TRP A 48 2.06 -9.73 -8.76
CA TRP A 48 2.48 -10.16 -10.10
C TRP A 48 2.84 -11.65 -10.11
N PRO A 49 2.89 -12.32 -11.26
CA PRO A 49 3.35 -13.71 -11.33
C PRO A 49 4.75 -13.86 -10.74
N GLY A 50 4.91 -14.72 -9.72
CA GLY A 50 6.18 -14.95 -9.04
C GLY A 50 6.53 -13.90 -7.97
N TRP A 51 5.55 -13.13 -7.49
CA TRP A 51 5.77 -12.15 -6.41
C TRP A 51 6.24 -12.80 -5.10
N GLU A 52 5.83 -14.03 -4.79
CA GLU A 52 6.15 -14.71 -3.53
C GLU A 52 7.67 -14.81 -3.29
N PRO A 53 8.48 -15.41 -4.19
CA PRO A 53 9.92 -15.47 -4.00
C PRO A 53 10.60 -14.10 -4.04
N GLU A 54 10.12 -13.13 -4.83
CA GLU A 54 10.65 -11.76 -4.86
C GLU A 54 10.44 -11.05 -3.52
N VAL A 55 9.24 -11.14 -2.95
CA VAL A 55 8.91 -10.58 -1.63
C VAL A 55 9.64 -11.31 -0.52
N GLN A 56 9.76 -12.64 -0.59
CA GLN A 56 10.49 -13.43 0.41
C GLN A 56 11.98 -13.06 0.46
N ALA A 57 12.58 -12.68 -0.68
CA ALA A 57 13.95 -12.21 -0.74
C ALA A 57 14.12 -10.75 -0.28
N CYS A 58 13.04 -9.97 -0.24
CA CYS A 58 13.04 -8.60 0.26
C CYS A 58 13.19 -8.59 1.77
N ARG A 59 14.19 -7.84 2.27
CA ARG A 59 14.39 -7.70 3.72
C ARG A 59 13.28 -6.85 4.34
N LEU A 60 13.08 -7.02 5.66
CA LEU A 60 12.07 -6.27 6.42
C LEU A 60 12.32 -4.75 6.47
N ASP A 61 13.56 -4.31 6.23
CA ASP A 61 13.96 -2.90 6.13
C ASP A 61 13.90 -2.36 4.69
N GLN A 62 13.34 -3.13 3.76
CA GLN A 62 13.22 -2.80 2.34
C GLN A 62 11.76 -2.84 1.88
N ALA A 63 11.50 -2.16 0.77
CA ALA A 63 10.27 -2.25 0.00
C ALA A 63 10.59 -2.53 -1.48
N ILE A 64 9.63 -3.05 -2.22
CA ILE A 64 9.78 -3.24 -3.67
C ILE A 64 9.31 -1.96 -4.36
N SER A 65 10.24 -1.28 -5.06
CA SER A 65 9.94 -0.16 -5.93
C SER A 65 9.69 -0.67 -7.35
N THR A 66 8.65 -0.13 -8.01
CA THR A 66 8.33 -0.41 -9.40
C THR A 66 8.67 0.78 -10.30
N TRP A 67 9.05 0.50 -11.54
CA TRP A 67 9.16 1.51 -12.60
C TRP A 67 8.51 1.00 -13.89
N PRO A 68 7.50 1.72 -14.44
CA PRO A 68 6.94 2.97 -13.92
C PRO A 68 6.24 2.83 -12.54
N PRO A 69 6.11 3.92 -11.76
CA PRO A 69 5.45 3.86 -10.46
C PRO A 69 3.96 3.53 -10.57
N PRO A 70 3.36 2.84 -9.59
CA PRO A 70 2.00 2.28 -9.73
C PRO A 70 0.89 3.35 -9.77
N TRP A 71 1.22 4.59 -9.38
CA TRP A 71 0.33 5.75 -9.46
C TRP A 71 0.34 6.49 -10.79
N THR A 72 1.11 6.03 -11.78
CA THR A 72 1.05 6.55 -13.15
C THR A 72 0.24 5.60 -14.04
N GLU A 73 -0.29 6.11 -15.15
CA GLU A 73 -1.05 5.30 -16.11
C GLU A 73 -0.21 4.12 -16.66
N GLU A 74 1.09 4.35 -16.88
CA GLU A 74 2.02 3.34 -17.40
C GLU A 74 2.42 2.28 -16.36
N GLY A 75 2.27 2.59 -15.07
CA GLY A 75 2.65 1.71 -13.98
C GLY A 75 1.52 0.85 -13.42
N LYS A 76 0.31 0.94 -13.99
CA LYS A 76 -0.86 0.16 -13.56
C LYS A 76 -0.68 -1.34 -13.77
N ASP A 77 0.07 -1.75 -14.78
CA ASP A 77 0.46 -3.16 -14.94
C ASP A 77 1.76 -3.45 -14.18
N ILE A 78 1.62 -3.85 -12.91
CA ILE A 78 2.76 -4.23 -12.06
C ILE A 78 3.54 -5.42 -12.61
N SER A 79 2.93 -6.28 -13.42
CA SER A 79 3.61 -7.45 -13.99
C SER A 79 4.61 -7.05 -15.06
N ALA A 80 4.30 -6.00 -15.83
CA ALA A 80 5.19 -5.41 -16.83
C ALA A 80 6.24 -4.44 -16.25
N ALA A 81 6.05 -3.98 -15.01
CA ALA A 81 6.96 -3.04 -14.38
C ALA A 81 8.32 -3.66 -14.07
N SER A 82 9.39 -2.86 -14.18
CA SER A 82 10.67 -3.18 -13.58
C SER A 82 10.56 -3.08 -12.07
N ARG A 83 11.17 -4.00 -11.33
CA ARG A 83 11.08 -4.08 -9.86
C ARG A 83 12.45 -4.20 -9.24
N ARG A 84 12.67 -3.50 -8.12
CA ARG A 84 13.87 -3.67 -7.29
C ARG A 84 13.57 -3.42 -5.81
N PRO A 85 14.25 -4.14 -4.89
CA PRO A 85 14.23 -3.78 -3.49
C PRO A 85 14.95 -2.43 -3.29
N VAL A 86 14.35 -1.55 -2.49
CA VAL A 86 14.90 -0.27 -2.06
C VAL A 86 14.80 -0.15 -0.55
N PRO A 87 15.65 0.65 0.13
CA PRO A 87 15.46 0.94 1.54
C PRO A 87 14.05 1.48 1.83
N MET A 88 13.44 1.09 2.95
CA MET A 88 12.10 1.57 3.33
C MET A 88 12.05 3.12 3.39
N SER A 89 13.13 3.78 3.81
CA SER A 89 13.23 5.25 3.83
C SER A 89 13.15 5.89 2.44
N GLU A 90 13.69 5.22 1.41
CA GLU A 90 13.58 5.65 0.02
C GLU A 90 12.13 5.49 -0.45
N ALA A 91 11.51 4.35 -0.19
CA ALA A 91 10.10 4.11 -0.52
C ALA A 91 9.16 5.13 0.13
N MET A 92 9.34 5.42 1.43
CA MET A 92 8.53 6.41 2.16
C MET A 92 8.71 7.83 1.62
N SER A 93 9.91 8.18 1.16
CA SER A 93 10.18 9.46 0.50
C SER A 93 9.44 9.58 -0.84
N LEU A 94 9.31 8.47 -1.59
CA LEU A 94 8.63 8.45 -2.89
C LEU A 94 7.11 8.64 -2.78
N ILE A 95 6.48 8.05 -1.76
CA ILE A 95 5.03 8.14 -1.55
C ILE A 95 4.61 9.39 -0.76
N GLY A 96 5.54 10.31 -0.49
CA GLY A 96 5.24 11.61 0.12
C GLY A 96 4.90 11.60 1.62
N VAL A 97 4.94 10.44 2.30
CA VAL A 97 4.58 10.30 3.73
C VAL A 97 5.48 11.13 4.65
N THR A 98 6.66 11.54 4.19
CA THR A 98 7.59 12.41 4.93
C THR A 98 7.40 13.91 4.70
N GLN A 99 6.40 14.35 3.93
CA GLN A 99 6.13 15.76 3.63
C GLN A 99 4.82 16.26 4.26
N ASP A 100 4.53 15.93 5.53
CA ASP A 100 3.50 16.64 6.32
C ASP A 100 3.85 16.61 7.81
N HIS A 101 4.67 17.58 8.25
CA HIS A 101 4.67 18.13 9.64
C HIS A 101 5.48 19.44 9.79
N GLN A 102 5.63 20.27 8.75
CA GLN A 102 6.01 21.68 8.92
C GLN A 102 4.98 22.58 8.25
N GLY A 103 3.98 23.01 9.03
CA GLY A 103 2.97 23.94 8.55
C GLY A 103 1.88 24.18 9.60
N GLY A 104 2.22 24.91 10.66
CA GLY A 104 1.25 25.31 11.69
C GLY A 104 1.90 26.22 12.72
N SER A 105 2.18 27.47 12.31
CA SER A 105 2.32 28.61 13.22
C SER A 105 0.96 29.02 13.78
#